data_AF-A0A7C3EBL9-F1
#
_entry.id   AF-A0A7C3EBL9-F1
#
_cell.length_a   1.000
_cell.length_b   1.000
_cell.length_c   1.000
_cell.angle_alpha   90.00
_cell.angle_beta   90.00
_cell.angle_gamma   90.00
#
_symmetry.space_group_name_H-M   'P 1'
#
loop_
_entity.id
_entity.type
_entity.pdbx_description
1 polymer ?
#
loop_
_entity_poly.entity_id
_entity_poly.type
_entity_poly.pdbx_seq_one_letter_code
_entity_poly.pdbx_strand_id
1 'polypeptide(L)'
;MLDSLTGGFLYPNEAEVLWSILIVLYPYITGLVAGAFIVSSLYHVFGKEELKPVARFALIAAFCFLLFACTPLLFHLGHPERAFNIMFTPKFTSAMSGFGYIYTF
;
A
#
# COMPACT_ATOMS: atom_id res chain seq x y z
N MET A 1 -21.05 27.45 17.18
CA MET A 1 -20.88 28.92 17.05
C MET A 1 -20.14 29.51 18.26
N LEU A 2 -19.19 28.78 18.87
CA LEU A 2 -18.35 29.25 19.99
C LEU A 2 -16.87 28.84 19.83
N ASP A 3 -16.54 27.86 18.98
CA ASP A 3 -15.14 27.43 18.75
C ASP A 3 -14.31 28.35 17.83
N SER A 4 -14.94 29.35 17.20
CA SER A 4 -14.30 30.20 16.20
C SER A 4 -13.66 31.49 16.77
N LEU A 5 -13.77 31.74 18.08
CA LEU A 5 -13.31 33.00 18.70
C LEU A 5 -11.97 32.89 19.43
N THR A 6 -11.40 31.69 19.57
CA THR A 6 -10.09 31.43 20.21
C THR A 6 -9.12 30.59 19.38
N GLY A 7 -9.57 30.04 18.24
CA GLY A 7 -8.72 29.26 17.33
C GLY A 7 -8.01 30.18 16.32
N GLY A 8 -6.69 30.09 16.25
CA GLY A 8 -5.92 30.69 15.15
C GLY A 8 -6.40 30.17 13.79
N PHE A 9 -6.11 30.90 12.72
CA PHE A 9 -6.46 30.49 11.36
C PHE A 9 -5.83 29.13 11.04
N LEU A 10 -6.66 28.09 10.96
CA LEU A 10 -6.25 26.75 10.58
C LEU A 10 -6.41 26.61 9.07
N TYR A 11 -5.35 26.20 8.37
CA TYR A 11 -5.47 25.96 6.93
C TYR A 11 -6.43 24.78 6.70
N PRO A 12 -7.25 24.80 5.63
CA PRO A 12 -8.16 23.69 5.31
C PRO A 12 -7.43 22.34 5.20
N ASN A 13 -6.16 22.39 4.81
CA ASN A 13 -5.22 21.27 4.66
C ASN A 13 -4.80 20.65 6.00
N GLU A 14 -4.95 21.40 7.09
CA GLU A 14 -4.56 21.05 8.46
C GLU A 14 -5.80 20.69 9.32
N ALA A 15 -6.99 21.00 8.83
CA ALA A 15 -8.25 20.68 9.49
C ALA A 15 -8.56 19.17 9.47
N GLU A 16 -8.09 18.45 8.45
CA GLU A 16 -8.28 17.00 8.31
C GLU A 16 -6.96 16.27 8.11
N VAL A 17 -6.86 15.08 8.70
CA VAL A 17 -5.68 14.21 8.56
C VAL A 17 -5.64 13.64 7.14
N LEU A 18 -4.91 14.31 6.26
CA LEU A 18 -4.72 13.96 4.84
C LEU A 18 -4.31 12.50 4.63
N TRP A 19 -3.38 11.99 5.43
CA TRP A 19 -2.88 10.61 5.35
C TRP A 19 -3.34 9.83 6.58
N SER A 20 -4.51 9.22 6.45
CA SER A 20 -5.11 8.42 7.53
C SER A 20 -4.58 6.97 7.51
N ILE A 21 -5.17 6.11 8.35
CA ILE A 21 -4.77 4.69 8.49
C ILE A 21 -4.67 3.93 7.17
N LEU A 22 -5.47 4.27 6.16
CA LEU A 22 -5.47 3.63 4.85
C LEU A 22 -4.12 3.79 4.12
N ILE A 23 -3.50 4.97 4.21
CA ILE A 23 -2.17 5.21 3.64
C ILE A 23 -1.11 4.42 4.41
N VAL A 24 -1.27 4.22 5.72
CA VAL A 24 -0.33 3.44 6.54
C VAL A 24 -0.45 1.93 6.27
N LEU A 25 -1.66 1.45 6.00
CA LEU A 25 -1.93 0.05 5.67
C LEU A 25 -1.29 -0.36 4.35
N TYR A 26 -1.25 0.52 3.36
CA TYR A 26 -0.63 0.26 2.06
C TYR A 26 0.84 -0.26 2.18
N PRO A 27 1.82 0.51 2.73
CA PRO A 27 3.20 0.07 2.86
C PRO A 27 3.33 -1.09 3.85
N TYR A 28 2.46 -1.16 4.86
CA TYR A 28 2.45 -2.26 5.82
C TYR A 28 2.16 -3.61 5.14
N ILE A 29 1.10 -3.67 4.32
CA ILE A 29 0.73 -4.89 3.59
C ILE A 29 1.81 -5.23 2.56
N THR A 30 2.31 -4.26 1.79
CA THR A 30 3.38 -4.53 0.82
C THR A 30 4.68 -4.99 1.50
N GLY A 31 4.98 -4.50 2.71
CA GLY A 31 6.10 -4.96 3.53
C GLY A 31 5.93 -6.41 3.99
N LEU A 32 4.71 -6.80 4.37
CA LEU A 32 4.39 -8.20 4.69
C LEU A 32 4.56 -9.13 3.47
N VAL A 33 4.13 -8.69 2.28
CA VAL A 33 4.35 -9.43 1.02
C VAL A 33 5.83 -9.65 0.78
N ALA A 34 6.64 -8.59 0.87
CA ALA A 34 8.09 -8.68 0.66
C ALA A 34 8.76 -9.62 1.67
N GLY A 35 8.41 -9.51 2.96
CA GLY A 35 8.95 -10.39 4.00
C GLY A 35 8.58 -11.86 3.80
N ALA A 36 7.31 -12.15 3.50
CA ALA A 36 6.84 -13.50 3.24
C ALA A 36 7.48 -14.11 1.98
N PHE A 37 7.66 -13.30 0.93
CA PHE A 37 8.36 -13.72 -0.29
C PHE A 37 9.84 -14.06 -0.01
N ILE A 38 10.55 -13.25 0.78
CA ILE A 38 11.93 -13.53 1.19
C ILE A 38 12.02 -14.86 1.98
N VAL A 39 11.12 -15.08 2.94
CA VAL A 39 11.10 -16.33 3.72
C VAL A 39 10.89 -17.54 2.79
N SER A 40 10.02 -17.41 1.78
CA SER A 40 9.80 -18.47 0.81
C SER A 40 11.00 -18.69 -0.13
N SER A 41 11.68 -17.63 -0.55
CA SER A 41 12.82 -17.71 -1.47
C SER A 41 14.06 -18.32 -0.80
N LEU A 42 14.24 -18.15 0.52
CA LEU A 42 15.32 -18.82 1.26
C LEU A 42 15.28 -20.35 1.13
N TYR A 43 14.09 -20.94 1.07
CA TYR A 43 13.95 -22.38 0.80
C TYR A 43 14.10 -22.70 -0.69
N HIS A 44 13.32 -22.06 -1.58
CA HIS A 44 13.24 -22.44 -2.99
C HIS A 44 14.46 -22.04 -3.83
N VAL A 45 15.11 -20.92 -3.51
CA VAL A 45 16.26 -20.39 -4.27
C VAL A 45 17.58 -20.71 -3.58
N PHE A 46 17.64 -20.59 -2.25
CA PHE A 46 18.88 -20.78 -1.49
C PHE A 46 19.00 -22.14 -0.82
N GLY A 47 18.00 -23.03 -0.94
CA GLY A 47 18.07 -24.42 -0.49
C GLY A 47 18.03 -24.61 1.04
N LYS A 48 17.53 -23.65 1.81
CA LYS A 48 17.43 -23.77 3.28
C LYS A 48 16.29 -24.71 3.69
N GLU A 49 16.60 -26.00 3.87
CA GLU A 49 15.62 -27.05 4.22
C GLU A 49 14.90 -26.81 5.55
N GLU A 50 15.53 -26.12 6.51
CA GLU A 50 14.93 -25.75 7.80
C GLU A 50 13.64 -24.93 7.65
N LEU A 51 13.50 -24.17 6.55
CA LEU A 51 12.35 -23.31 6.28
C LEU A 51 11.26 -23.99 5.45
N LYS A 52 11.45 -25.26 5.04
CA LYS A 52 10.47 -26.03 4.27
C LYS A 52 9.03 -26.00 4.83
N PRO A 53 8.77 -26.13 6.15
CA PRO A 53 7.40 -26.12 6.66
C PRO A 53 6.71 -24.76 6.49
N VAL A 54 7.47 -23.67 6.52
CA VAL A 54 6.93 -22.29 6.45
C VAL A 54 6.96 -21.76 5.01
N ALA A 55 7.86 -22.24 4.16
CA ALA A 55 8.10 -21.69 2.83
C ALA A 55 6.86 -21.70 1.91
N ARG A 56 6.09 -22.79 1.93
CA ARG A 56 4.84 -22.89 1.14
C ARG A 56 3.74 -21.97 1.69
N PHE A 57 3.61 -21.91 3.01
CA PHE A 57 2.65 -21.02 3.66
C PHE A 57 2.99 -19.55 3.41
N ALA A 58 4.26 -19.18 3.50
CA ALA A 58 4.75 -17.83 3.23
C ALA A 58 4.48 -17.42 1.78
N LEU A 59 4.64 -18.32 0.80
CA LEU A 59 4.33 -18.05 -0.60
C LEU A 59 2.84 -17.77 -0.81
N ILE A 60 1.96 -18.60 -0.22
CA ILE A 60 0.50 -18.40 -0.30
C ILE A 60 0.10 -17.10 0.39
N ALA A 61 0.66 -16.81 1.56
CA ALA A 61 0.42 -15.56 2.27
C ALA A 61 0.83 -14.34 1.44
N ALA A 62 2.04 -14.37 0.85
CA ALA A 62 2.52 -13.32 -0.05
C ALA A 62 1.56 -13.12 -1.22
N PHE A 63 1.08 -14.20 -1.85
CA PHE A 63 0.11 -14.13 -2.94
C PHE A 63 -1.22 -13.51 -2.50
N CYS A 64 -1.80 -13.94 -1.38
CA CYS A 64 -3.05 -13.39 -0.86
C CYS A 64 -2.93 -11.90 -0.56
N PHE A 65 -1.87 -11.47 0.14
CA PHE A 65 -1.66 -10.06 0.44
C PHE A 65 -1.39 -9.23 -0.82
N LEU A 66 -0.71 -9.79 -1.83
CA LEU A 66 -0.50 -9.15 -3.13
C LEU A 66 -1.80 -9.00 -3.94
N LEU A 67 -2.88 -9.74 -3.67
CA LEU A 67 -4.17 -9.45 -4.32
C LEU A 67 -4.85 -8.20 -3.75
N PHE A 68 -4.58 -7.87 -2.49
CA PHE A 68 -5.28 -6.81 -1.76
C PHE A 68 -4.43 -5.59 -1.43
N ALA A 69 -3.14 -5.55 -1.79
CA ALA A 69 -2.23 -4.49 -1.35
C ALA A 69 -2.64 -3.09 -1.85
N CYS A 70 -3.26 -2.97 -3.02
CA CYS A 70 -3.75 -1.68 -3.54
C CYS A 70 -5.12 -1.24 -2.99
N THR A 71 -5.84 -2.11 -2.27
CA THR A 71 -7.20 -1.78 -1.79
C THR A 71 -7.26 -0.60 -0.81
N PRO A 72 -6.33 -0.44 0.16
CA PRO A 72 -6.37 0.71 1.06
C PRO A 72 -6.16 2.03 0.31
N LEU A 73 -5.30 2.02 -0.71
CA LEU A 73 -5.01 3.19 -1.53
C LEU A 73 -6.22 3.60 -2.40
N LEU A 74 -6.94 2.61 -2.95
CA LEU A 74 -8.17 2.87 -3.72
C LEU A 74 -9.26 3.50 -2.84
N PHE A 75 -9.44 2.99 -1.62
CA PHE A 75 -10.43 3.55 -0.69
C PHE A 75 -10.03 4.92 -0.14
N HIS A 76 -8.73 5.21 -0.04
CA HIS A 76 -8.24 6.54 0.36
C HIS A 76 -8.48 7.61 -0.71
N LEU A 77 -8.57 7.24 -1.99
CA LEU A 77 -8.71 8.17 -3.11
C LEU A 77 -10.05 8.94 -3.13
N GLY A 78 -11.07 8.49 -2.38
CA GLY A 78 -12.43 9.04 -2.34
C GLY A 78 -13.25 8.81 -3.62
N HIS A 79 -12.59 8.89 -4.77
CA HIS A 79 -13.08 8.64 -6.12
C HIS A 79 -12.29 7.50 -6.78
N PRO A 80 -12.53 6.24 -6.39
CA PRO A 80 -11.76 5.08 -6.86
C PRO A 80 -11.81 4.91 -8.38
N GLU A 81 -12.86 5.38 -9.05
CA GLU A 81 -12.99 5.40 -10.51
C GLU A 81 -11.86 6.18 -11.20
N ARG A 82 -11.21 7.13 -10.50
CA ARG A 82 -10.11 7.92 -11.06
C ARG A 82 -8.78 7.17 -11.04
N ALA A 83 -8.68 6.03 -10.36
CA ALA A 83 -7.47 5.22 -10.33
C ALA A 83 -7.04 4.77 -11.75
N PHE A 84 -8.01 4.56 -12.66
CA PHE A 84 -7.74 4.21 -14.06
C PHE A 84 -6.97 5.31 -14.82
N ASN A 85 -7.05 6.58 -14.39
CA ASN A 85 -6.31 7.66 -15.04
C ASN A 85 -4.79 7.50 -14.90
N ILE A 86 -4.31 6.71 -13.92
CA ILE A 86 -2.88 6.39 -13.77
C ILE A 86 -2.39 5.56 -14.97
N MET A 87 -3.26 4.73 -15.56
CA MET A 87 -2.90 3.89 -16.72
C MET A 87 -2.83 4.70 -18.02
N PHE A 88 -3.72 5.68 -18.20
CA PHE A 88 -3.80 6.48 -19.43
C PHE A 88 -2.93 7.74 -19.38
N THR A 89 -2.76 8.35 -18.21
CA THR A 89 -2.01 9.60 -18.02
C THR A 89 -1.10 9.53 -16.79
N PRO A 90 -0.09 8.64 -16.77
CA PRO A 90 0.81 8.48 -15.63
C PRO A 90 1.66 9.73 -15.39
N LYS A 91 1.80 10.10 -14.11
CA LYS A 91 2.68 11.19 -13.65
C LYS A 91 3.90 10.57 -12.96
N PHE A 92 4.94 10.25 -13.74
CA PHE A 92 6.15 9.56 -13.24
C PHE A 92 6.94 10.31 -12.15
N THR A 93 6.71 11.62 -11.98
CA THR A 93 7.30 12.39 -10.89
C THR A 93 6.65 12.11 -9.53
N SER A 94 5.49 11.46 -9.49
CA SER A 94 4.79 11.07 -8.27
C SER A 94 5.06 9.61 -7.93
N ALA A 95 5.55 9.36 -6.71
CA ALA A 95 5.77 8.01 -6.21
C ALA A 95 4.48 7.15 -6.27
N MET A 96 3.32 7.72 -5.94
CA MET A 96 2.04 6.99 -5.98
C MET A 96 1.63 6.57 -7.40
N SER A 97 1.90 7.41 -8.41
CA SER A 97 1.65 7.04 -9.81
C SER A 97 2.63 5.98 -10.31
N GLY A 98 3.89 6.05 -9.87
CA GLY A 98 4.90 5.05 -10.22
C GLY A 98 4.56 3.66 -9.66
N PHE A 99 4.22 3.58 -8.37
CA PHE A 99 3.79 2.33 -7.74
C PHE A 99 2.53 1.76 -8.38
N GLY A 100 1.49 2.59 -8.62
CA GLY A 100 0.27 2.13 -9.29
C GLY A 100 0.52 1.59 -10.71
N TYR A 101 1.42 2.21 -11.46
CA TYR A 101 1.78 1.73 -12.80
C TYR A 101 2.54 0.40 -12.75
N ILE A 102 3.58 0.29 -11.91
CA ILE A 102 4.37 -0.95 -11.77
C ILE A 102 3.52 -2.11 -11.29
N TYR A 103 2.61 -1.88 -10.34
CA TYR A 103 1.78 -2.94 -9.78
C TYR A 103 0.80 -3.56 -10.78
N THR A 104 0.45 -2.83 -11.84
CA THR A 104 -0.53 -3.29 -12.84
C THR A 104 0.10 -4.23 -13.89
N PHE A 105 1.43 -4.33 -13.93
CA PHE A 105 2.20 -5.15 -14.89
C PHE A 105 3.08 -6.19 -14.19
#